data_AF-A0A319ECL8-F1
#
_entry.id   AF-A0A319ECL8-F1
#
_cell.length_a   1.000
_cell.length_b   1.000
_cell.length_c   1.000
_cell.angle_alpha   90.00
_cell.angle_beta   90.00
_cell.angle_gamma   90.00
#
_symmetry.space_group_name_H-M   'P 1'
#
loop_
_entity.id
_entity.type
_entity.pdbx_description
1 polymer ?
#
loop_
_entity_poly.entity_id
_entity_poly.type
_entity_poly.pdbx_seq_one_letter_code
_entity_poly.pdbx_strand_id
1 'polypeptide(L)'
;DGTIWQWDYWQAGMAIIDFTNPSARAWFRTHLQRLQSLGIDSFKTDFGERIPHKNVVYHDPTVSPQRMHNYYTLLFNQLVYTTLHPSSLLFARSATTGSQKYPVHWSGDCESTFPALAENLRGGLSLSLCGFIFWASDIGGFEGTPPPAVYKRWVQFGLLCTHSRLHGSGSYRVPWLYGEDCVAVLRECVKRKIALTPYLLAAGLEGGRTGTPVMRPLLLEFPADENVWGVDREFMLGGGVLVAPVLGEGGQVRFYVPLGKWVSWFDHGKTYEGGRWYTETHGFDTLPLLIRPGAVIPLNWKLDRPEGDPLDGLEVLVNGPVEGEVKVEVVDPERPGEVLKVVTVRQEGGVVVADEGVKVVWIQ
;
A
#
# COMPACT_ATOMS: atom_id res chain seq x y z
N ASP A 1 -23.45 34.83 11.78
CA ASP A 1 -24.52 35.28 12.71
C ASP A 1 -24.50 34.53 14.05
N GLY A 2 -23.50 33.66 14.29
CA GLY A 2 -23.40 32.89 15.53
C GLY A 2 -24.21 31.59 15.55
N THR A 3 -24.97 31.32 14.48
CA THR A 3 -25.68 30.04 14.31
C THR A 3 -24.71 28.93 13.90
N ILE A 4 -25.07 27.69 14.21
CA ILE A 4 -24.29 26.51 13.82
C ILE A 4 -24.45 26.30 12.32
N TRP A 5 -23.34 26.15 11.60
CA TRP A 5 -23.39 25.74 10.20
C TRP A 5 -23.93 24.32 10.08
N GLN A 6 -24.98 24.12 9.27
CA GLN A 6 -25.62 22.82 9.07
C GLN A 6 -26.09 22.62 7.63
N TRP A 7 -26.22 21.35 7.24
CA TRP A 7 -26.89 20.89 6.03
C TRP A 7 -27.34 19.42 6.17
N ASP A 8 -27.92 18.83 5.11
CA ASP A 8 -28.52 17.49 5.17
C ASP A 8 -27.86 16.43 4.25
N TYR A 9 -26.65 16.66 3.74
CA TYR A 9 -26.05 15.71 2.78
C TYR A 9 -25.74 14.32 3.37
N TRP A 10 -24.86 14.22 4.37
CA TRP A 10 -24.43 12.91 4.90
C TRP A 10 -25.25 12.45 6.10
N GLN A 11 -25.58 13.38 7.00
CA GLN A 11 -26.47 13.18 8.14
C GLN A 11 -27.47 14.34 8.17
N ALA A 12 -28.70 14.08 8.59
CA ALA A 12 -29.70 15.13 8.77
C ALA A 12 -29.22 16.11 9.86
N GLY A 13 -29.25 17.41 9.57
CA GLY A 13 -28.75 18.44 10.47
C GLY A 13 -27.26 18.31 10.79
N MET A 14 -26.45 17.75 9.87
CA MET A 14 -25.01 17.55 10.10
C MET A 14 -24.32 18.89 10.39
N ALA A 15 -23.57 18.93 11.49
CA ALA A 15 -22.61 19.98 11.81
C ALA A 15 -21.17 19.44 11.74
N ILE A 16 -20.18 20.34 11.74
CA ILE A 16 -18.75 19.98 11.69
C ILE A 16 -18.08 20.39 13.01
N ILE A 17 -17.22 19.51 13.52
CA ILE A 17 -16.43 19.80 14.73
C ILE A 17 -15.37 20.84 14.37
N ASP A 18 -15.38 21.98 15.04
CA ASP A 18 -14.36 23.00 14.82
C ASP A 18 -13.05 22.61 15.51
N PHE A 19 -12.15 21.98 14.75
CA PHE A 19 -10.82 21.63 15.24
C PHE A 19 -9.88 22.83 15.37
N THR A 20 -10.31 24.09 15.28
CA THR A 20 -9.51 25.23 15.76
C THR A 20 -9.80 25.54 17.24
N ASN A 21 -10.89 25.02 17.78
CA ASN A 21 -11.26 25.13 19.19
C ASN A 21 -10.52 24.08 20.05
N PRO A 22 -9.65 24.48 21.00
CA PRO A 22 -8.95 23.53 21.89
C PRO A 22 -9.87 22.65 22.72
N SER A 23 -11.01 23.19 23.17
CA SER A 23 -12.00 22.44 23.95
C SER A 23 -12.73 21.41 23.10
N ALA A 24 -13.01 21.71 21.82
CA ALA A 24 -13.60 20.75 20.89
C ALA A 24 -12.63 19.61 20.57
N ARG A 25 -11.33 19.91 20.40
CA ARG A 25 -10.28 18.89 20.26
C ARG A 25 -10.24 18.00 21.50
N ALA A 26 -10.18 18.58 22.70
CA ALA A 26 -10.13 17.83 23.96
C ALA A 26 -11.36 16.91 24.10
N TRP A 27 -12.56 17.43 23.85
CA TRP A 27 -13.80 16.66 23.84
C TRP A 27 -13.72 15.47 22.86
N PHE A 28 -13.31 15.70 21.62
CA PHE A 28 -13.19 14.63 20.62
C PHE A 28 -12.16 13.56 21.03
N ARG A 29 -11.02 13.96 21.62
CA ARG A 29 -10.03 13.01 22.16
C ARG A 29 -10.63 12.08 23.21
N THR A 30 -11.48 12.59 24.11
CA THR A 30 -12.09 11.73 25.15
C THR A 30 -12.94 10.61 24.54
N HIS A 31 -13.60 10.86 23.41
CA HIS A 31 -14.36 9.83 22.69
C HIS A 31 -13.46 8.78 22.05
N LEU A 32 -12.35 9.19 21.42
CA LEU A 32 -11.36 8.28 20.86
C LEU A 32 -10.72 7.40 21.96
N GLN A 33 -10.30 8.01 23.07
CA GLN A 33 -9.71 7.30 24.21
C GLN A 33 -10.68 6.31 24.84
N ARG A 34 -11.96 6.66 24.94
CA ARG A 34 -12.99 5.73 25.40
C ARG A 34 -13.10 4.52 24.47
N LEU A 35 -13.02 4.72 23.16
CA LEU A 35 -13.05 3.62 22.19
C LEU A 35 -11.78 2.75 22.29
N GLN A 36 -10.61 3.35 22.51
CA GLN A 36 -9.38 2.59 22.77
C GLN A 36 -9.44 1.79 24.08
N SER A 37 -10.06 2.31 25.13
CA SER A 37 -10.26 1.55 26.38
C SER A 37 -11.17 0.32 26.23
N LEU A 38 -11.92 0.24 25.11
CA LEU A 38 -12.70 -0.94 24.74
C LEU A 38 -11.90 -1.94 23.87
N GLY A 39 -10.64 -1.63 23.56
CA GLY A 39 -9.76 -2.48 22.74
C GLY A 39 -9.77 -2.15 21.25
N ILE A 40 -10.22 -0.96 20.83
CA ILE A 40 -10.09 -0.53 19.42
C ILE A 40 -8.66 -0.05 19.16
N ASP A 41 -7.96 -0.71 18.23
CA ASP A 41 -6.55 -0.45 17.94
C ASP A 41 -6.30 0.66 16.93
N SER A 42 -7.24 0.93 16.01
CA SER A 42 -7.03 1.83 14.87
C SER A 42 -8.34 2.42 14.36
N PHE A 43 -8.27 3.51 13.60
CA PHE A 43 -9.45 4.26 13.14
C PHE A 43 -9.42 4.52 11.63
N LYS A 44 -10.55 4.26 10.95
CA LYS A 44 -10.81 4.79 9.60
C LYS A 44 -11.23 6.25 9.73
N THR A 45 -10.34 7.18 9.40
CA THR A 45 -10.62 8.63 9.38
C THR A 45 -11.25 9.01 8.04
N ASP A 46 -12.52 8.70 7.93
CA ASP A 46 -13.35 8.98 6.77
C ASP A 46 -13.74 10.47 6.70
N PHE A 47 -14.11 10.95 5.51
CA PHE A 47 -14.45 12.35 5.23
C PHE A 47 -13.31 13.35 5.46
N GLY A 48 -13.67 14.61 5.69
CA GLY A 48 -12.73 15.73 5.87
C GLY A 48 -12.53 16.60 4.63
N GLU A 49 -13.25 16.37 3.52
CA GLU A 49 -13.08 17.10 2.26
C GLU A 49 -14.07 18.27 2.11
N ARG A 50 -15.34 18.08 2.49
CA ARG A 50 -16.42 19.05 2.26
C ARG A 50 -16.52 20.10 3.38
N ILE A 51 -15.43 20.81 3.62
CA ILE A 51 -15.33 21.78 4.71
C ILE A 51 -15.80 23.17 4.25
N PRO A 52 -16.74 23.82 4.96
CA PRO A 52 -17.28 25.10 4.54
C PRO A 52 -16.23 26.21 4.68
N HIS A 53 -16.25 27.12 3.71
CA HIS A 53 -15.36 28.28 3.66
C HIS A 53 -16.11 29.60 3.38
N LYS A 54 -17.42 29.54 3.11
CA LYS A 54 -18.28 30.70 2.87
C LYS A 54 -19.21 30.88 4.06
N ASN A 55 -19.37 32.13 4.51
CA ASN A 55 -20.30 32.51 5.58
C ASN A 55 -20.11 31.70 6.87
N VAL A 56 -18.87 31.28 7.16
CA VAL A 56 -18.49 30.58 8.39
C VAL A 56 -17.36 31.32 9.08
N VAL A 57 -17.33 31.20 10.40
CA VAL A 57 -16.25 31.67 11.25
C VAL A 57 -15.72 30.49 12.05
N TYR A 58 -14.41 30.41 12.18
CA TYR A 58 -13.75 29.41 13.03
C TYR A 58 -13.52 30.02 14.42
N HIS A 59 -13.42 29.15 15.43
CA HIS A 59 -13.15 29.53 16.80
C HIS A 59 -11.82 30.30 16.92
N ASP A 60 -10.78 29.87 16.20
CA ASP A 60 -9.58 30.68 16.02
C ASP A 60 -9.86 31.76 14.97
N PRO A 61 -9.96 33.05 15.35
CA PRO A 61 -10.27 34.11 14.40
C PRO A 61 -9.10 34.45 13.47
N THR A 62 -7.90 33.89 13.73
CA THR A 62 -6.70 34.15 12.92
C THR A 62 -6.60 33.25 11.70
N VAL A 63 -7.35 32.15 11.64
CA VAL A 63 -7.34 31.25 10.48
C VAL A 63 -8.19 31.79 9.33
N SER A 64 -7.79 31.49 8.10
CA SER A 64 -8.59 31.78 6.90
C SER A 64 -9.56 30.63 6.63
N PRO A 65 -10.89 30.88 6.57
CA PRO A 65 -11.87 29.86 6.19
C PRO A 65 -11.57 29.21 4.83
N GLN A 66 -11.05 29.98 3.86
CA GLN A 66 -10.68 29.48 2.54
C GLN A 66 -9.51 28.48 2.63
N ARG A 67 -8.49 28.77 3.44
CA ARG A 67 -7.37 27.83 3.64
C ARG A 67 -7.79 26.62 4.48
N MET A 68 -8.70 26.82 5.44
CA MET A 68 -9.23 25.74 6.28
C MET A 68 -9.94 24.66 5.48
N HIS A 69 -10.50 24.97 4.31
CA HIS A 69 -11.10 23.98 3.41
C HIS A 69 -10.18 22.76 3.20
N ASN A 70 -8.91 23.00 2.86
CA ASN A 70 -7.91 21.93 2.69
C ASN A 70 -7.17 21.61 3.99
N TYR A 71 -6.93 22.58 4.86
CA TYR A 71 -6.11 22.38 6.06
C TYR A 71 -6.80 21.55 7.15
N TYR A 72 -8.14 21.56 7.19
CA TYR A 72 -8.92 20.83 8.18
C TYR A 72 -8.57 19.34 8.25
N THR A 73 -8.38 18.68 7.11
CA THR A 73 -8.05 17.24 7.09
C THR A 73 -6.74 16.93 7.81
N LEU A 74 -5.75 17.84 7.76
CA LEU A 74 -4.51 17.68 8.52
C LEU A 74 -4.79 17.72 10.03
N LEU A 75 -5.57 18.71 10.49
CA LEU A 75 -5.92 18.84 11.90
C LEU A 75 -6.70 17.63 12.40
N PHE A 76 -7.63 17.12 11.58
CA PHE A 76 -8.43 15.94 11.90
C PHE A 76 -7.56 14.69 12.03
N ASN A 77 -6.78 14.35 11.00
CA ASN A 77 -5.94 13.17 11.00
C ASN A 77 -4.83 13.26 12.06
N GLN A 78 -4.21 14.42 12.24
CA GLN A 78 -3.23 14.65 13.31
C GLN A 78 -3.84 14.45 14.70
N LEU A 79 -5.04 14.99 14.94
CA LEU A 79 -5.72 14.85 16.21
C LEU A 79 -6.00 13.38 16.53
N VAL A 80 -6.52 12.64 15.55
CA VAL A 80 -6.80 11.21 15.73
C VAL A 80 -5.48 10.49 15.99
N TYR A 81 -4.52 10.54 15.06
CA TYR A 81 -3.25 9.83 15.13
C TYR A 81 -2.50 10.06 16.46
N THR A 82 -2.36 11.32 16.89
CA THR A 82 -1.63 11.67 18.12
C THR A 82 -2.38 11.31 19.41
N THR A 83 -3.64 10.92 19.32
CA THR A 83 -4.41 10.41 20.45
C THR A 83 -4.22 8.90 20.62
N LEU A 84 -3.89 8.19 19.54
CA LEU A 84 -3.82 6.73 19.53
C LEU A 84 -2.54 6.18 20.16
N HIS A 85 -2.50 4.85 20.37
CA HIS A 85 -1.29 4.17 20.80
C HIS A 85 -0.22 4.26 19.69
N PRO A 86 1.09 4.31 19.99
CA PRO A 86 2.13 4.42 18.97
C PRO A 86 2.12 3.33 17.89
N SER A 87 1.53 2.15 18.16
CA SER A 87 1.38 1.07 17.19
C SER A 87 0.12 1.18 16.31
N SER A 88 -0.72 2.18 16.54
CA SER A 88 -1.96 2.39 15.79
C SER A 88 -1.70 3.02 14.42
N LEU A 89 -2.58 2.74 13.47
CA LEU A 89 -2.60 3.36 12.15
C LEU A 89 -3.96 4.00 11.86
N LEU A 90 -4.01 4.83 10.81
CA LEU A 90 -5.24 5.32 10.23
C LEU A 90 -5.62 4.57 8.96
N PHE A 91 -6.89 4.71 8.55
CA PHE A 91 -7.33 4.53 7.16
C PHE A 91 -8.01 5.83 6.72
N ALA A 92 -7.20 6.79 6.27
CA ALA A 92 -7.60 8.17 5.99
C ALA A 92 -8.08 8.36 4.53
N ARG A 93 -9.21 9.08 4.35
CA ARG A 93 -9.73 9.40 3.01
C ARG A 93 -9.13 10.67 2.44
N SER A 94 -9.17 11.73 3.24
CA SER A 94 -8.80 13.08 2.83
C SER A 94 -7.37 13.40 3.25
N ALA A 95 -6.65 14.14 2.41
CA ALA A 95 -5.28 14.54 2.67
C ALA A 95 -4.96 15.94 2.14
N THR A 96 -3.95 16.55 2.75
CA THR A 96 -3.28 17.78 2.31
C THR A 96 -1.79 17.70 2.66
N THR A 97 -0.98 18.68 2.25
CA THR A 97 0.46 18.73 2.60
C THR A 97 0.68 18.53 4.10
N GLY A 98 1.52 17.55 4.45
CA GLY A 98 1.82 17.16 5.83
C GLY A 98 1.04 15.92 6.31
N SER A 99 -0.03 15.53 5.60
CA SER A 99 -0.88 14.38 5.99
C SER A 99 -0.18 13.04 5.82
N GLN A 100 0.88 12.97 5.00
CA GLN A 100 1.67 11.75 4.82
C GLN A 100 2.32 11.24 6.12
N LYS A 101 2.42 12.08 7.16
CA LYS A 101 2.89 11.71 8.50
C LYS A 101 1.90 10.85 9.29
N TYR A 102 0.66 10.74 8.82
CA TYR A 102 -0.43 10.04 9.50
C TYR A 102 -0.99 8.92 8.60
N PRO A 103 -0.18 7.89 8.28
CA PRO A 103 -0.61 6.79 7.43
C PRO A 103 -1.68 5.94 8.13
N VAL A 104 -2.48 5.18 7.40
CA VAL A 104 -2.44 4.87 5.96
C VAL A 104 -3.54 5.62 5.22
N HIS A 105 -3.33 5.93 3.95
CA HIS A 105 -4.34 6.55 3.09
C HIS A 105 -4.97 5.52 2.15
N TRP A 106 -6.26 5.64 1.87
CA TRP A 106 -6.94 4.74 0.92
C TRP A 106 -7.60 5.49 -0.23
N SER A 107 -7.86 4.76 -1.30
CA SER A 107 -8.39 5.22 -2.59
C SER A 107 -9.75 5.95 -2.58
N GLY A 108 -10.54 5.83 -1.51
CA GLY A 108 -11.94 6.24 -1.52
C GLY A 108 -12.88 5.20 -2.13
N ASP A 109 -14.06 5.68 -2.53
CA ASP A 109 -15.22 4.87 -2.89
C ASP A 109 -15.22 4.61 -4.41
N CYS A 110 -14.65 3.48 -4.84
CA CYS A 110 -14.50 3.13 -6.26
C CYS A 110 -15.55 2.12 -6.75
N GLU A 111 -15.81 2.13 -8.06
CA GLU A 111 -16.74 1.18 -8.69
C GLU A 111 -16.14 -0.23 -8.78
N SER A 112 -16.99 -1.27 -8.76
CA SER A 112 -16.58 -2.68 -8.90
C SER A 112 -16.33 -3.08 -10.36
N THR A 113 -15.44 -2.37 -11.07
CA THR A 113 -15.15 -2.56 -12.51
C THR A 113 -13.66 -2.53 -12.86
N PHE A 114 -13.28 -3.03 -14.05
CA PHE A 114 -11.88 -2.95 -14.53
C PHE A 114 -11.38 -1.51 -14.76
N PRO A 115 -12.16 -0.59 -15.37
CA PRO A 115 -11.76 0.81 -15.45
C PRO A 115 -11.45 1.42 -14.08
N ALA A 116 -12.25 1.09 -13.07
CA ALA A 116 -12.05 1.55 -11.71
C ALA A 116 -10.81 0.92 -11.03
N LEU A 117 -10.53 -0.36 -11.29
CA LEU A 117 -9.25 -0.95 -10.87
C LEU A 117 -8.05 -0.19 -11.48
N ALA A 118 -8.12 0.16 -12.77
CA ALA A 118 -7.07 0.93 -13.43
C ALA A 118 -6.94 2.35 -12.88
N GLU A 119 -8.06 3.01 -12.55
CA GLU A 119 -8.04 4.36 -11.95
C GLU A 119 -7.50 4.35 -10.52
N ASN A 120 -7.77 3.27 -9.76
CA ASN A 120 -7.21 3.07 -8.42
C ASN A 120 -5.69 2.95 -8.47
N LEU A 121 -5.16 2.18 -9.42
CA LEU A 121 -3.72 2.10 -9.64
C LEU A 121 -3.12 3.49 -9.95
N ARG A 122 -3.72 4.24 -10.87
CA ARG A 122 -3.28 5.64 -11.15
C ARG A 122 -3.34 6.53 -9.92
N GLY A 123 -4.38 6.41 -9.10
CA GLY A 123 -4.54 7.16 -7.85
C GLY A 123 -3.46 6.83 -6.83
N GLY A 124 -3.15 5.55 -6.63
CA GLY A 124 -2.06 5.09 -5.78
C GLY A 124 -0.71 5.63 -6.25
N LEU A 125 -0.39 5.47 -7.54
CA LEU A 125 0.84 6.00 -8.14
C LEU A 125 0.97 7.53 -7.98
N SER A 126 -0.13 8.25 -8.20
CA SER A 126 -0.16 9.71 -8.04
C SER A 126 0.07 10.13 -6.60
N LEU A 127 -0.58 9.45 -5.64
CA LEU A 127 -0.39 9.75 -4.21
C LEU A 127 1.05 9.44 -3.76
N SER A 128 1.65 8.37 -4.28
CA SER A 128 3.05 8.02 -4.04
C SER A 128 4.01 9.11 -4.53
N LEU A 129 3.74 9.75 -5.68
CA LEU A 129 4.51 10.92 -6.15
C LEU A 129 4.32 12.17 -5.27
N CYS A 130 3.29 12.21 -4.44
CA CYS A 130 3.04 13.28 -3.48
C CYS A 130 3.68 13.03 -2.10
N GLY A 131 4.58 12.05 -1.97
CA GLY A 131 5.34 11.77 -0.75
C GLY A 131 4.62 10.89 0.27
N PHE A 132 3.57 10.17 -0.15
CA PHE A 132 2.87 9.21 0.71
C PHE A 132 3.48 7.81 0.55
N ILE A 133 3.99 7.27 1.65
CA ILE A 133 4.74 6.01 1.63
C ILE A 133 3.80 4.80 1.48
N PHE A 134 2.62 4.90 2.09
CA PHE A 134 1.65 3.82 2.23
C PHE A 134 0.31 4.19 1.58
N TRP A 135 -0.26 3.21 0.87
CA TRP A 135 -1.54 3.31 0.19
C TRP A 135 -2.30 1.99 0.21
N ALA A 136 -3.63 2.09 0.23
CA ALA A 136 -4.57 0.98 0.16
C ALA A 136 -5.69 1.24 -0.86
N SER A 137 -6.29 0.17 -1.38
CA SER A 137 -7.59 0.22 -2.08
C SER A 137 -8.55 -0.81 -1.51
N ASP A 138 -9.83 -0.60 -1.77
CA ASP A 138 -10.89 -1.57 -1.47
C ASP A 138 -10.91 -2.66 -2.54
N ILE A 139 -10.47 -3.86 -2.15
CA ILE A 139 -10.34 -4.99 -3.05
C ILE A 139 -11.72 -5.43 -3.55
N GLY A 140 -11.86 -5.43 -4.88
CA GLY A 140 -13.11 -5.71 -5.57
C GLY A 140 -13.98 -4.47 -5.82
N GLY A 141 -13.54 -3.28 -5.41
CA GLY A 141 -14.31 -2.04 -5.49
C GLY A 141 -15.25 -1.86 -4.31
N PHE A 142 -15.68 -0.63 -4.07
CA PHE A 142 -16.61 -0.27 -3.00
C PHE A 142 -18.07 -0.32 -3.48
N GLU A 143 -18.38 0.37 -4.57
CA GLU A 143 -19.73 0.45 -5.12
C GLU A 143 -20.08 -0.74 -6.00
N GLY A 144 -21.31 -1.21 -5.88
CA GLY A 144 -21.80 -2.39 -6.58
C GLY A 144 -21.24 -3.72 -6.03
N THR A 145 -21.44 -4.78 -6.81
CA THR A 145 -20.95 -6.13 -6.51
C THR A 145 -20.04 -6.57 -7.65
N PRO A 146 -18.74 -6.85 -7.41
CA PRO A 146 -17.82 -7.19 -8.48
C PRO A 146 -18.18 -8.53 -9.13
N PRO A 147 -18.12 -8.62 -10.47
CA PRO A 147 -18.01 -9.91 -11.13
C PRO A 147 -16.79 -10.68 -10.59
N PRO A 148 -16.82 -12.03 -10.52
CA PRO A 148 -15.71 -12.83 -10.00
C PRO A 148 -14.35 -12.53 -10.67
N ALA A 149 -14.33 -12.22 -11.97
CA ALA A 149 -13.11 -11.84 -12.68
C ALA A 149 -12.50 -10.54 -12.13
N VAL A 150 -13.33 -9.50 -11.92
CA VAL A 150 -12.89 -8.22 -11.33
C VAL A 150 -12.37 -8.47 -9.91
N TYR A 151 -13.11 -9.23 -9.09
CA TYR A 151 -12.69 -9.57 -7.73
C TYR A 151 -11.30 -10.23 -7.71
N LYS A 152 -11.10 -11.30 -8.50
CA LYS A 152 -9.82 -12.04 -8.56
C LYS A 152 -8.66 -11.16 -9.03
N ARG A 153 -8.85 -10.32 -10.06
CA ARG A 153 -7.79 -9.39 -10.53
C ARG A 153 -7.48 -8.31 -9.50
N TRP A 154 -8.49 -7.81 -8.80
CA TRP A 154 -8.28 -6.84 -7.73
C TRP A 154 -7.60 -7.47 -6.52
N VAL A 155 -7.88 -8.74 -6.20
CA VAL A 155 -7.14 -9.49 -5.16
C VAL A 155 -5.67 -9.58 -5.53
N GLN A 156 -5.33 -9.96 -6.77
CA GLN A 156 -3.94 -10.01 -7.24
C GLN A 156 -3.22 -8.66 -7.05
N PHE A 157 -3.88 -7.56 -7.43
CA PHE A 157 -3.35 -6.20 -7.28
C PHE A 157 -3.25 -5.76 -5.82
N GLY A 158 -4.36 -5.82 -5.07
CA GLY A 158 -4.48 -5.25 -3.74
C GLY A 158 -3.63 -5.97 -2.69
N LEU A 159 -3.31 -7.25 -2.88
CA LEU A 159 -2.36 -7.99 -2.03
C LEU A 159 -0.89 -7.72 -2.40
N LEU A 160 -0.63 -7.01 -3.50
CA LEU A 160 0.68 -6.47 -3.85
C LEU A 160 0.76 -4.94 -3.61
N CYS A 161 -0.27 -4.34 -3.00
CA CYS A 161 -0.20 -3.01 -2.42
C CYS A 161 0.30 -3.06 -0.96
N THR A 162 0.68 -1.90 -0.42
CA THR A 162 1.22 -1.80 0.95
C THR A 162 0.23 -2.32 1.99
N HIS A 163 -1.03 -1.90 1.90
CA HIS A 163 -2.12 -2.28 2.80
C HIS A 163 -3.29 -2.82 1.97
N SER A 164 -4.00 -3.81 2.50
CA SER A 164 -4.99 -4.58 1.76
C SER A 164 -6.28 -4.69 2.58
N ARG A 165 -7.41 -4.27 2.01
CA ARG A 165 -8.72 -4.30 2.68
C ARG A 165 -9.78 -4.87 1.77
N LEU A 166 -10.65 -5.73 2.32
CA LEU A 166 -11.89 -6.17 1.69
C LEU A 166 -13.04 -5.35 2.26
N HIS A 167 -13.59 -4.41 1.49
CA HIS A 167 -14.68 -3.52 1.92
C HIS A 167 -15.62 -3.23 0.74
N GLY A 168 -16.92 -3.23 1.00
CA GLY A 168 -17.96 -2.94 0.01
C GLY A 168 -19.09 -2.14 0.64
N SER A 169 -19.87 -1.48 -0.23
CA SER A 169 -21.03 -0.67 0.12
C SER A 169 -22.24 -1.56 0.45
N GLY A 170 -22.96 -2.02 -0.58
CA GLY A 170 -24.18 -2.83 -0.45
C GLY A 170 -23.97 -4.36 -0.44
N SER A 171 -22.72 -4.84 -0.48
CA SER A 171 -22.39 -6.27 -0.48
C SER A 171 -21.09 -6.58 0.26
N TYR A 172 -21.02 -7.75 0.89
CA TYR A 172 -19.81 -8.22 1.57
C TYR A 172 -18.74 -8.66 0.57
N ARG A 173 -17.47 -8.39 0.89
CA ARG A 173 -16.30 -8.78 0.07
C ARG A 173 -15.66 -10.11 0.49
N VAL A 174 -16.37 -10.94 1.24
CA VAL A 174 -15.84 -12.26 1.61
C VAL A 174 -15.84 -13.18 0.37
N PRO A 175 -14.75 -13.95 0.13
CA PRO A 175 -14.50 -14.57 -1.16
C PRO A 175 -15.51 -15.65 -1.56
N TRP A 176 -16.09 -16.38 -0.60
CA TRP A 176 -17.04 -17.46 -0.86
C TRP A 176 -18.37 -16.97 -1.45
N LEU A 177 -18.67 -15.67 -1.38
CA LEU A 177 -19.82 -15.10 -2.10
C LEU A 177 -19.59 -14.96 -3.61
N TYR A 178 -18.32 -15.06 -4.06
CA TYR A 178 -17.93 -14.87 -5.46
C TYR A 178 -17.50 -16.17 -6.14
N GLY A 179 -17.19 -17.22 -5.36
CA GLY A 179 -16.85 -18.56 -5.86
C GLY A 179 -15.66 -19.19 -5.14
N GLU A 180 -15.57 -20.53 -5.20
CA GLU A 180 -14.44 -21.28 -4.63
C GLU A 180 -13.09 -20.91 -5.27
N ASP A 181 -13.10 -20.56 -6.55
CA ASP A 181 -11.93 -20.05 -7.26
C ASP A 181 -11.49 -18.67 -6.71
N CYS A 182 -12.42 -17.81 -6.30
CA CYS A 182 -12.12 -16.55 -5.61
C CYS A 182 -11.49 -16.78 -4.23
N VAL A 183 -11.96 -17.82 -3.50
CA VAL A 183 -11.34 -18.25 -2.23
C VAL A 183 -9.90 -18.71 -2.46
N ALA A 184 -9.67 -19.52 -3.50
CA ALA A 184 -8.33 -20.01 -3.83
C ALA A 184 -7.37 -18.87 -4.19
N VAL A 185 -7.80 -17.93 -5.04
CA VAL A 185 -6.98 -16.77 -5.44
C VAL A 185 -6.64 -15.89 -4.22
N LEU A 186 -7.62 -15.59 -3.36
CA LEU A 186 -7.37 -14.82 -2.14
C LEU A 186 -6.37 -15.53 -1.22
N ARG A 187 -6.55 -16.83 -1.00
CA ARG A 187 -5.67 -17.63 -0.13
C ARG A 187 -4.22 -17.56 -0.59
N GLU A 188 -3.97 -17.80 -1.88
CA GLU A 188 -2.60 -17.82 -2.41
C GLU A 188 -1.97 -16.41 -2.45
N CYS A 189 -2.74 -15.36 -2.74
CA CYS A 189 -2.25 -13.99 -2.66
C CYS A 189 -1.95 -13.55 -1.22
N VAL A 190 -2.77 -13.95 -0.23
CA VAL A 190 -2.52 -13.67 1.20
C VAL A 190 -1.25 -14.38 1.68
N LYS A 191 -1.10 -15.69 1.39
CA LYS A 191 0.12 -16.44 1.73
C LYS A 191 1.37 -15.78 1.14
N ARG A 192 1.32 -15.35 -0.12
CA ARG A 192 2.44 -14.66 -0.77
C ARG A 192 2.77 -13.34 -0.07
N LYS A 193 1.75 -12.53 0.27
CA LYS A 193 1.96 -11.26 0.98
C LYS A 193 2.57 -11.49 2.36
N ILE A 194 2.08 -12.49 3.10
CA ILE A 194 2.63 -12.88 4.40
C ILE A 194 4.09 -13.32 4.25
N ALA A 195 4.41 -14.16 3.26
CA ALA A 195 5.80 -14.55 3.00
C ALA A 195 6.70 -13.37 2.63
N LEU A 196 6.16 -12.35 1.95
CA LEU A 196 6.87 -11.10 1.62
C LEU A 196 6.96 -10.10 2.78
N THR A 197 6.45 -10.41 3.98
CA THR A 197 6.46 -9.46 5.11
C THR A 197 7.85 -8.91 5.43
N PRO A 198 8.94 -9.72 5.48
CA PRO A 198 10.28 -9.18 5.72
C PRO A 198 10.68 -8.11 4.68
N TYR A 199 10.38 -8.36 3.39
CA TYR A 199 10.62 -7.41 2.32
C TYR A 199 9.77 -6.14 2.43
N LEU A 200 8.47 -6.30 2.70
CA LEU A 200 7.53 -5.18 2.79
C LEU A 200 7.81 -4.27 3.99
N LEU A 201 8.20 -4.84 5.13
CA LEU A 201 8.60 -4.06 6.31
C LEU A 201 9.92 -3.33 6.07
N ALA A 202 10.91 -3.97 5.42
CA ALA A 202 12.15 -3.31 5.03
C ALA A 202 11.89 -2.12 4.09
N ALA A 203 11.03 -2.30 3.08
CA ALA A 203 10.62 -1.21 2.18
C ALA A 203 9.86 -0.11 2.92
N GLY A 204 9.02 -0.47 3.91
CA GLY A 204 8.32 0.48 4.77
C GLY A 204 9.27 1.30 5.66
N LEU A 205 10.28 0.66 6.24
CA LEU A 205 11.32 1.31 7.04
C LEU A 205 12.18 2.25 6.19
N GLU A 206 12.59 1.82 5.00
CA GLU A 206 13.26 2.66 4.01
C GLU A 206 12.41 3.91 3.74
N GLY A 207 11.13 3.73 3.41
CA GLY A 207 10.22 4.83 3.14
C GLY A 207 10.05 5.78 4.33
N GLY A 208 10.00 5.26 5.55
CA GLY A 208 9.96 6.07 6.78
C GLY A 208 11.22 6.92 6.98
N ARG A 209 12.39 6.46 6.51
CA ARG A 209 13.68 7.17 6.61
C ARG A 209 13.90 8.17 5.48
N THR A 210 13.47 7.86 4.26
CA THR A 210 13.83 8.61 3.04
C THR A 210 12.67 9.35 2.40
N GLY A 211 11.43 8.98 2.72
CA GLY A 211 10.22 9.42 2.04
C GLY A 211 9.91 8.64 0.75
N THR A 212 10.71 7.64 0.39
CA THR A 212 10.47 6.81 -0.79
C THR A 212 9.22 5.94 -0.59
N PRO A 213 8.25 5.93 -1.52
CA PRO A 213 7.07 5.10 -1.37
C PRO A 213 7.37 3.62 -1.57
N VAL A 214 6.57 2.76 -0.93
CA VAL A 214 6.68 1.30 -1.13
C VAL A 214 6.11 0.91 -2.50
N MET A 215 5.04 1.56 -2.94
CA MET A 215 4.52 1.46 -4.30
C MET A 215 5.12 2.60 -5.13
N ARG A 216 6.00 2.29 -6.09
CA ARG A 216 6.77 3.31 -6.83
C ARG A 216 6.33 3.33 -8.31
N PRO A 217 5.92 4.49 -8.85
CA PRO A 217 5.84 4.66 -10.29
C PRO A 217 7.21 4.40 -10.92
N LEU A 218 7.27 3.78 -12.10
CA LEU A 218 8.55 3.43 -12.72
C LEU A 218 9.41 4.67 -12.99
N LEU A 219 8.82 5.81 -13.31
CA LEU A 219 9.56 7.08 -13.51
C LEU A 219 10.33 7.53 -12.26
N LEU A 220 9.89 7.15 -11.06
CA LEU A 220 10.58 7.46 -9.81
C LEU A 220 11.80 6.55 -9.63
N GLU A 221 11.67 5.27 -9.98
CA GLU A 221 12.72 4.26 -9.79
C GLU A 221 13.76 4.26 -10.93
N PHE A 222 13.34 4.58 -12.16
CA PHE A 222 14.15 4.58 -13.37
C PHE A 222 14.05 5.93 -14.11
N PRO A 223 14.44 7.05 -13.48
CA PRO A 223 14.22 8.38 -14.05
C PRO A 223 14.98 8.62 -15.37
N ALA A 224 16.09 7.90 -15.57
CA ALA A 224 16.90 7.97 -16.80
C ALA A 224 16.30 7.22 -18.00
N ASP A 225 15.28 6.38 -17.79
CA ASP A 225 14.59 5.67 -18.86
C ASP A 225 13.32 6.45 -19.26
N GLU A 226 13.40 7.23 -20.34
CA GLU A 226 12.27 8.04 -20.80
C GLU A 226 11.04 7.21 -21.21
N ASN A 227 11.21 5.91 -21.51
CA ASN A 227 10.10 5.03 -21.87
C ASN A 227 9.11 4.83 -20.72
N VAL A 228 9.55 5.01 -19.47
CA VAL A 228 8.70 4.77 -18.30
C VAL A 228 7.93 5.99 -17.81
N TRP A 229 8.19 7.18 -18.37
CA TRP A 229 7.61 8.43 -17.87
C TRP A 229 6.08 8.47 -18.00
N GLY A 230 5.52 7.81 -19.02
CA GLY A 230 4.08 7.70 -19.25
C GLY A 230 3.46 6.40 -18.74
N VAL A 231 4.20 5.56 -18.03
CA VAL A 231 3.73 4.24 -17.59
C VAL A 231 2.87 4.37 -16.33
N ASP A 232 1.60 3.97 -16.44
CA ASP A 232 0.59 4.11 -15.39
C ASP A 232 -0.16 2.80 -15.04
N ARG A 233 0.26 1.67 -15.63
CA ARG A 233 -0.38 0.34 -15.49
C ARG A 233 0.50 -0.72 -14.85
N GLU A 234 1.64 -0.32 -14.33
CA GLU A 234 2.59 -1.16 -13.61
C GLU A 234 3.37 -0.28 -12.62
N PHE A 235 4.00 -0.92 -11.66
CA PHE A 235 4.72 -0.24 -10.59
C PHE A 235 5.84 -1.12 -10.04
N MET A 236 6.79 -0.51 -9.36
CA MET A 236 7.75 -1.22 -8.54
C MET A 236 7.20 -1.35 -7.12
N LEU A 237 7.13 -2.56 -6.59
CA LEU A 237 6.92 -2.85 -5.19
C LEU A 237 8.29 -2.89 -4.51
N GLY A 238 8.58 -1.88 -3.68
CA GLY A 238 9.94 -1.58 -3.24
C GLY A 238 10.88 -1.34 -4.43
N GLY A 239 12.19 -1.48 -4.22
CA GLY A 239 13.19 -1.33 -5.30
C GLY A 239 13.45 -2.58 -6.14
N GLY A 240 12.82 -3.72 -5.79
CA GLY A 240 13.28 -5.05 -6.21
C GLY A 240 12.26 -5.88 -7.00
N VAL A 241 10.99 -5.51 -7.00
CA VAL A 241 9.92 -6.29 -7.64
C VAL A 241 9.08 -5.40 -8.56
N LEU A 242 8.98 -5.74 -9.84
CA LEU A 242 8.05 -5.10 -10.78
C LEU A 242 6.71 -5.85 -10.78
N VAL A 243 5.61 -5.10 -10.73
CA VAL A 243 4.25 -5.61 -10.72
C VAL A 243 3.46 -4.96 -11.85
N ALA A 244 2.93 -5.76 -12.79
CA ALA A 244 1.99 -5.28 -13.80
C ALA A 244 0.62 -5.99 -13.63
N PRO A 245 -0.36 -5.36 -12.95
CA PRO A 245 -1.68 -5.96 -12.79
C PRO A 245 -2.38 -6.24 -14.11
N VAL A 246 -3.14 -7.33 -14.17
CA VAL A 246 -4.00 -7.63 -15.32
C VAL A 246 -5.31 -6.84 -15.18
N LEU A 247 -5.53 -5.87 -16.07
CA LEU A 247 -6.64 -4.91 -15.99
C LEU A 247 -7.82 -5.27 -16.91
N GLY A 248 -8.06 -6.56 -17.12
CA GLY A 248 -9.13 -7.07 -17.96
C GLY A 248 -9.45 -8.54 -17.70
N GLU A 249 -10.63 -8.96 -18.13
CA GLU A 249 -11.11 -10.33 -17.91
C GLU A 249 -10.30 -11.36 -18.69
N GLY A 250 -10.01 -11.07 -19.96
CA GLY A 250 -9.34 -11.99 -20.90
C GLY A 250 -7.87 -12.30 -20.58
N GLY A 251 -7.32 -11.77 -19.49
CA GLY A 251 -5.97 -12.12 -19.04
C GLY A 251 -4.83 -11.37 -19.73
N GLN A 252 -5.11 -10.64 -20.83
CA GLN A 252 -4.10 -9.93 -21.58
C GLN A 252 -3.54 -8.74 -20.79
N VAL A 253 -2.22 -8.63 -20.78
CA VAL A 253 -1.49 -7.53 -20.13
C VAL A 253 -0.31 -7.13 -20.99
N ARG A 254 -0.10 -5.82 -21.12
CA ARG A 254 1.06 -5.22 -21.80
C ARG A 254 1.82 -4.39 -20.78
N PHE A 255 3.12 -4.64 -20.66
CA PHE A 255 3.97 -4.06 -19.63
C PHE A 255 5.38 -3.83 -20.16
N TYR A 256 6.10 -2.87 -19.60
CA TYR A 256 7.45 -2.48 -19.98
C TYR A 256 8.45 -3.01 -18.95
N VAL A 257 9.51 -3.64 -19.43
CA VAL A 257 10.59 -4.14 -18.57
C VAL A 257 11.78 -3.19 -18.70
N PRO A 258 12.20 -2.49 -17.62
CA PRO A 258 13.40 -1.64 -17.62
C PRO A 258 14.68 -2.43 -17.89
N LEU A 259 15.77 -1.75 -18.24
CA LEU A 259 17.06 -2.37 -18.56
C LEU A 259 17.51 -3.42 -17.52
N GLY A 260 18.13 -4.50 -18.02
CA GLY A 260 18.62 -5.63 -17.23
C GLY A 260 17.90 -6.95 -17.54
N LYS A 261 18.37 -8.05 -16.95
CA LYS A 261 17.76 -9.38 -17.06
C LYS A 261 16.85 -9.67 -15.86
N TRP A 262 15.55 -9.60 -16.07
CA TRP A 262 14.53 -9.83 -15.04
C TRP A 262 14.07 -11.27 -15.06
N VAL A 263 13.61 -11.77 -13.91
CA VAL A 263 13.14 -13.15 -13.78
C VAL A 263 11.72 -13.17 -13.21
N SER A 264 10.86 -14.02 -13.77
CA SER A 264 9.51 -14.28 -13.27
C SER A 264 9.54 -14.82 -11.83
N TRP A 265 8.74 -14.22 -10.94
CA TRP A 265 8.53 -14.69 -9.57
C TRP A 265 7.90 -16.09 -9.52
N PHE A 266 7.06 -16.46 -10.48
CA PHE A 266 6.23 -17.65 -10.35
C PHE A 266 6.95 -18.96 -10.72
N ASP A 267 7.77 -18.90 -11.76
CA ASP A 267 8.42 -20.07 -12.33
C ASP A 267 9.95 -20.06 -12.13
N HIS A 268 10.53 -18.93 -11.72
CA HIS A 268 11.96 -18.70 -11.53
C HIS A 268 12.86 -19.01 -12.75
N GLY A 269 12.29 -19.31 -13.91
CA GLY A 269 13.03 -19.74 -15.11
C GLY A 269 12.72 -18.90 -16.36
N LYS A 270 11.58 -18.22 -16.39
CA LYS A 270 11.20 -17.29 -17.45
C LYS A 270 11.89 -15.96 -17.22
N THR A 271 12.71 -15.58 -18.20
CA THR A 271 13.52 -14.37 -18.15
C THR A 271 13.00 -13.31 -19.12
N TYR A 272 13.19 -12.05 -18.75
CA TYR A 272 12.81 -10.90 -19.54
C TYR A 272 14.02 -10.01 -19.75
N GLU A 273 14.27 -9.65 -21.00
CA GLU A 273 15.31 -8.73 -21.39
C GLU A 273 14.75 -7.31 -21.38
N GLY A 274 15.40 -6.42 -20.64
CA GLY A 274 14.96 -5.05 -20.45
C GLY A 274 14.99 -4.18 -21.70
N GLY A 275 14.47 -2.95 -21.55
CA GLY A 275 14.41 -1.95 -22.61
C GLY A 275 13.27 -2.16 -23.62
N ARG A 276 12.25 -2.95 -23.29
CA ARG A 276 11.19 -3.30 -24.24
C ARG A 276 9.84 -3.58 -23.57
N TRP A 277 8.80 -3.54 -24.41
CA TRP A 277 7.45 -3.93 -24.05
C TRP A 277 7.21 -5.42 -24.30
N TYR A 278 6.44 -6.04 -23.40
CA TYR A 278 5.95 -7.41 -23.51
C TYR A 278 4.42 -7.41 -23.57
N THR A 279 3.83 -8.44 -24.16
CA THR A 279 2.38 -8.68 -24.13
C THR A 279 2.15 -10.16 -23.85
N GLU A 280 1.46 -10.44 -22.76
CA GLU A 280 1.25 -11.79 -22.25
C GLU A 280 -0.20 -12.00 -21.87
N THR A 281 -0.59 -13.26 -21.66
CA THR A 281 -1.91 -13.63 -21.17
C THR A 281 -1.74 -14.48 -19.91
N HIS A 282 -2.36 -14.05 -18.82
CA HIS A 282 -2.27 -14.72 -17.52
C HIS A 282 -3.63 -15.22 -17.05
N GLY A 283 -3.65 -16.38 -16.39
CA GLY A 283 -4.78 -16.85 -15.59
C GLY A 283 -4.96 -16.04 -14.31
N PHE A 284 -5.89 -16.44 -13.43
CA PHE A 284 -6.12 -15.77 -12.14
C PHE A 284 -5.12 -16.19 -11.04
N ASP A 285 -4.23 -17.12 -11.34
CA ASP A 285 -3.15 -17.63 -10.51
C ASP A 285 -1.85 -16.78 -10.63
N THR A 286 -1.64 -16.17 -11.79
CA THR A 286 -0.43 -15.40 -12.11
C THR A 286 -0.72 -13.99 -12.64
N LEU A 287 0.31 -13.16 -12.66
CA LEU A 287 0.42 -11.87 -13.34
C LEU A 287 1.92 -11.61 -13.60
N PRO A 288 2.30 -10.63 -14.42
CA PRO A 288 3.68 -10.18 -14.48
C PRO A 288 4.13 -9.67 -13.10
N LEU A 289 4.97 -10.47 -12.46
CA LEU A 289 5.59 -10.22 -11.17
C LEU A 289 7.06 -10.58 -11.33
N LEU A 290 7.91 -9.57 -11.52
CA LEU A 290 9.29 -9.77 -11.97
C LEU A 290 10.28 -9.32 -10.91
N ILE A 291 11.34 -10.09 -10.73
CA ILE A 291 12.41 -9.81 -9.77
C ILE A 291 13.51 -9.06 -10.52
N ARG A 292 13.90 -7.90 -10.00
CA ARG A 292 14.92 -7.03 -10.62
C ARG A 292 16.30 -7.71 -10.60
N PRO A 293 17.11 -7.56 -11.66
CA PRO A 293 18.50 -8.02 -11.64
C PRO A 293 19.28 -7.39 -10.47
N GLY A 294 20.03 -8.22 -9.75
CA GLY A 294 20.77 -7.86 -8.55
C GLY A 294 19.92 -7.71 -7.29
N ALA A 295 18.59 -7.87 -7.36
CA ALA A 295 17.74 -7.75 -6.18
C ALA A 295 17.95 -8.93 -5.22
N VAL A 296 17.96 -8.60 -3.92
CA VAL A 296 17.96 -9.54 -2.82
C VAL A 296 16.67 -9.32 -2.03
N ILE A 297 15.73 -10.25 -2.15
CA ILE A 297 14.38 -10.15 -1.57
C ILE A 297 14.28 -11.07 -0.35
N PRO A 298 14.27 -10.53 0.89
CA PRO A 298 14.02 -11.35 2.08
C PRO A 298 12.56 -11.78 2.13
N LEU A 299 12.32 -13.08 2.33
CA LEU A 299 11.00 -13.66 2.44
C LEU A 299 10.99 -14.83 3.42
N ASN A 300 9.83 -15.18 3.94
CA ASN A 300 9.70 -16.29 4.88
C ASN A 300 8.37 -17.05 4.66
N TRP A 301 8.46 -18.20 4.00
CA TRP A 301 7.30 -19.04 3.70
C TRP A 301 6.73 -19.79 4.91
N LYS A 302 7.42 -19.80 6.07
CA LYS A 302 6.90 -20.39 7.30
C LYS A 302 5.94 -19.46 8.04
N LEU A 303 5.94 -18.16 7.75
CA LEU A 303 5.03 -17.20 8.38
C LEU A 303 3.58 -17.55 8.07
N ASP A 304 2.75 -17.58 9.11
CA ASP A 304 1.29 -17.73 9.03
C ASP A 304 0.55 -16.41 9.27
N ARG A 305 1.26 -15.39 9.76
CA ARG A 305 0.80 -14.01 9.97
C ARG A 305 1.96 -13.01 9.83
N PRO A 306 1.70 -11.72 9.55
CA PRO A 306 2.74 -10.69 9.44
C PRO A 306 3.57 -10.49 10.73
N GLU A 307 2.99 -10.75 11.90
CA GLU A 307 3.63 -10.56 13.21
C GLU A 307 4.45 -11.75 13.69
N GLY A 308 4.61 -12.80 12.86
CA GLY A 308 5.44 -13.95 13.20
C GLY A 308 6.94 -13.60 13.23
N ASP A 309 7.76 -14.45 13.85
CA ASP A 309 9.22 -14.26 13.88
C ASP A 309 9.79 -14.30 12.45
N PRO A 310 10.33 -13.18 11.92
CA PRO A 310 10.81 -13.14 10.55
C PRO A 310 12.10 -13.95 10.36
N LEU A 311 12.81 -14.31 11.43
CA LEU A 311 14.10 -15.01 11.37
C LEU A 311 13.95 -16.54 11.27
N ASP A 312 12.91 -17.15 11.85
CA ASP A 312 12.66 -18.60 11.71
C ASP A 312 12.17 -18.94 10.30
N GLY A 313 13.06 -19.47 9.47
CA GLY A 313 12.77 -19.81 8.08
C GLY A 313 12.99 -18.67 7.10
N LEU A 314 13.78 -17.66 7.49
CA LEU A 314 14.19 -16.58 6.59
C LEU A 314 14.95 -17.14 5.38
N GLU A 315 14.49 -16.74 4.20
CA GLU A 315 15.15 -16.98 2.92
C GLU A 315 15.44 -15.65 2.23
N VAL A 316 16.48 -15.61 1.41
CA VAL A 316 16.75 -14.51 0.47
C VAL A 316 16.66 -15.03 -0.95
N LEU A 317 15.76 -14.43 -1.74
CA LEU A 317 15.63 -14.68 -3.17
C LEU A 317 16.51 -13.69 -3.93
N VAL A 318 17.46 -14.20 -4.71
CA VAL A 318 18.49 -13.40 -5.38
C VAL A 318 18.43 -13.60 -6.88
N ASN A 319 18.22 -12.54 -7.65
CA ASN A 319 18.25 -12.58 -9.12
C ASN A 319 19.63 -12.17 -9.65
N GLY A 320 20.35 -13.12 -10.25
CA GLY A 320 21.62 -12.88 -10.93
C GLY A 320 22.80 -12.69 -9.97
N PRO A 321 23.96 -12.23 -10.48
CA PRO A 321 25.13 -11.98 -9.64
C PRO A 321 24.90 -10.83 -8.66
N VAL A 322 25.59 -10.88 -7.52
CA VAL A 322 25.57 -9.82 -6.51
C VAL A 322 26.92 -9.12 -6.55
N GLU A 323 26.91 -7.81 -6.83
CA GLU A 323 28.13 -7.01 -6.83
C GLU A 323 28.50 -6.62 -5.39
N GLY A 324 29.64 -7.13 -4.91
CA GLY A 324 30.12 -6.87 -3.55
C GLY A 324 29.24 -7.50 -2.46
N GLU A 325 29.08 -6.79 -1.35
CA GLU A 325 28.21 -7.18 -0.25
C GLU A 325 26.92 -6.35 -0.25
N VAL A 326 25.78 -7.03 -0.32
CA VAL A 326 24.45 -6.44 -0.16
C VAL A 326 23.97 -6.69 1.27
N LYS A 327 23.60 -5.62 1.96
CA LYS A 327 23.05 -5.67 3.32
C LYS A 327 21.54 -5.56 3.28
N VAL A 328 20.87 -6.56 3.82
CA VAL A 328 19.41 -6.63 3.90
C VAL A 328 18.98 -6.45 5.34
N GLU A 329 18.26 -5.36 5.64
CA GLU A 329 17.69 -5.14 6.96
C GLU A 329 16.41 -5.99 7.13
N VAL A 330 16.38 -6.82 8.16
CA VAL A 330 15.18 -7.54 8.60
C VAL A 330 14.59 -6.77 9.77
N VAL A 331 13.38 -6.25 9.57
CA VAL A 331 12.68 -5.35 10.49
C VAL A 331 11.92 -6.13 11.55
N ASP A 332 11.82 -5.57 12.75
CA ASP A 332 10.98 -6.10 13.82
C ASP A 332 9.49 -5.88 13.48
N PRO A 333 8.67 -6.93 13.31
CA PRO A 333 7.26 -6.75 12.98
C PRO A 333 6.44 -6.15 14.14
N GLU A 334 6.87 -6.34 15.40
CA GLU A 334 6.22 -5.70 16.56
C GLU A 334 6.71 -4.27 16.78
N ARG A 335 7.90 -3.94 16.26
CA ARG A 335 8.50 -2.60 16.31
C ARG A 335 9.00 -2.18 14.92
N PRO A 336 8.11 -1.82 13.98
CA PRO A 336 8.48 -1.57 12.57
C PRO A 336 9.49 -0.44 12.31
N GLY A 337 9.89 0.32 13.34
CA GLY A 337 10.98 1.30 13.28
C GLY A 337 12.36 0.74 13.63
N GLU A 338 12.46 -0.52 14.05
CA GLU A 338 13.69 -1.17 14.53
C GLU A 338 14.13 -2.31 13.59
N VAL A 339 15.45 -2.47 13.46
CA VAL A 339 16.07 -3.58 12.70
C VAL A 339 16.43 -4.69 13.69
N LEU A 340 15.90 -5.90 13.47
CA LEU A 340 16.23 -7.09 14.26
C LEU A 340 17.59 -7.65 13.87
N LYS A 341 17.84 -7.76 12.56
CA LYS A 341 19.06 -8.36 12.01
C LYS A 341 19.39 -7.69 10.69
N VAL A 342 20.68 -7.51 10.42
CA VAL A 342 21.17 -7.21 9.08
C VAL A 342 21.75 -8.50 8.52
N VAL A 343 21.22 -8.96 7.39
CA VAL A 343 21.73 -10.11 6.65
C VAL A 343 22.67 -9.62 5.56
N THR A 344 23.89 -10.16 5.53
CA THR A 344 24.84 -9.88 4.45
C THR A 344 24.71 -10.96 3.38
N VAL A 345 24.57 -10.54 2.12
CA VAL A 345 24.52 -11.42 0.95
C VAL A 345 25.64 -11.02 -0.01
N ARG A 346 26.41 -12.00 -0.49
CA ARG A 346 27.57 -11.76 -1.36
C ARG A 346 27.86 -12.94 -2.26
N GLN A 347 28.70 -12.72 -3.26
CA GLN A 347 29.17 -13.78 -4.14
C GLN A 347 30.55 -14.29 -3.70
N GLU A 348 30.67 -15.58 -3.44
CA GLU A 348 31.91 -16.26 -3.05
C GLU A 348 32.09 -17.52 -3.91
N GLY A 349 33.27 -17.72 -4.49
CA GLY A 349 33.58 -18.95 -5.24
C GLY A 349 32.63 -19.25 -6.41
N GLY A 350 31.99 -18.22 -6.98
CA GLY A 350 31.02 -18.38 -8.09
C GLY A 350 29.59 -18.72 -7.64
N VAL A 351 29.30 -18.76 -6.34
CA VAL A 351 27.94 -18.94 -5.79
C VAL A 351 27.54 -17.75 -4.94
N VAL A 352 26.23 -17.52 -4.78
CA VAL A 352 25.71 -16.51 -3.84
C VAL A 352 25.49 -17.15 -2.47
N VAL A 353 26.01 -16.52 -1.43
CA VAL A 353 25.92 -16.94 -0.04
C VAL A 353 25.33 -15.82 0.82
N ALA A 354 24.76 -16.20 1.95
CA ALA A 354 24.26 -15.27 2.98
C ALA A 354 24.80 -15.69 4.36
N ASP A 355 24.57 -14.85 5.38
CA ASP A 355 24.91 -15.17 6.76
C ASP A 355 24.36 -16.53 7.22
N GLU A 356 25.06 -17.17 8.17
CA GLU A 356 24.70 -18.49 8.69
C GLU A 356 23.23 -18.55 9.14
N GLY A 357 22.55 -19.62 8.75
CA GLY A 357 21.14 -19.87 9.04
C GLY A 357 20.16 -19.22 8.06
N VAL A 358 20.61 -18.42 7.10
CA VAL A 358 19.74 -17.85 6.05
C VAL A 358 19.84 -18.67 4.77
N LYS A 359 18.72 -19.18 4.28
CA LYS A 359 18.67 -19.92 3.01
C LYS A 359 18.74 -18.95 1.83
N VAL A 360 19.61 -19.25 0.86
CA VAL A 360 19.69 -18.50 -0.40
C VAL A 360 18.95 -19.26 -1.50
N VAL A 361 18.02 -18.58 -2.18
CA VAL A 361 17.41 -19.05 -3.42
C VAL A 361 17.96 -18.20 -4.55
N TRP A 362 18.94 -18.76 -5.29
CA TRP A 362 19.59 -18.05 -6.38
C TRP A 362 18.93 -18.41 -7.72
N ILE A 363 18.40 -17.40 -8.41
CA ILE A 363 17.75 -17.54 -9.72
C ILE A 363 18.59 -16.77 -10.77
N GLN A 364 18.79 -17.34 -11.96
CA GLN A 364 19.74 -16.86 -12.97
C GLN A 364 19.13 -16.63 -14.35
#